data_AF-A0AAJ0DT05-F1
#
_entry.id   AF-A0AAJ0DT05-F1
#
_cell.length_a   1.000
_cell.length_b   1.000
_cell.length_c   1.000
_cell.angle_alpha   90.00
_cell.angle_beta   90.00
_cell.angle_gamma   90.00
#
_symmetry.space_group_name_H-M   'P 1'
#
loop_
_entity.id
_entity.type
_entity.pdbx_description
1 polymer ?
#
loop_
_entity_poly.entity_id
_entity_poly.type
_entity_poly.pdbx_seq_one_letter_code
_entity_poly.pdbx_strand_id
1 'polypeptide(L)'
;MPAHHSLTIRIPLPSILPPEAVIETLQSQSPVIRHQPLVTRYEKVPVPLASVVSDAHFLEDGSRLACYKVYEKVTVVPGVKKEISFPAVLQNIPNGLRSRAEAPGGVRVWSEWLVVPRPEERWPGEHGGKLEGYVQGDYDLVETTRVETSRMLMPLVKGQMEGAHRDMVQKVLDEVAQKVGRAKM
;
A
#
# COMPACT_ATOMS: atom_id res chain seq x y z
N MET A 1 -3.19 25.55 6.65
CA MET A 1 -3.66 24.37 5.89
C MET A 1 -2.49 23.42 5.70
N PRO A 2 -2.65 22.12 5.99
CA PRO A 2 -1.65 21.11 5.72
C PRO A 2 -1.39 20.99 4.21
N ALA A 3 -0.20 20.55 3.83
CA ALA A 3 0.13 20.22 2.45
C ALA A 3 -0.37 18.81 2.13
N HIS A 4 -0.73 18.58 0.87
CA HIS A 4 -1.12 17.27 0.37
C HIS A 4 -0.26 16.88 -0.83
N HIS A 5 -0.03 15.58 -0.99
CA HIS A 5 0.56 14.99 -2.18
C HIS A 5 -0.15 13.67 -2.49
N SER A 6 -0.30 13.35 -3.77
CA SER A 6 -0.92 12.10 -4.21
C SER A 6 0.01 11.36 -5.17
N LEU A 7 -0.01 10.04 -5.06
CA LEU A 7 0.70 9.10 -5.92
C LEU A 7 -0.30 8.07 -6.43
N THR A 8 -0.24 7.80 -7.74
CA THR A 8 -0.93 6.66 -8.34
C THR A 8 0.11 5.76 -8.99
N ILE A 9 0.12 4.49 -8.64
CA ILE A 9 0.94 3.45 -9.27
C ILE A 9 -0.02 2.47 -9.94
N ARG A 10 0.27 2.11 -11.20
CA ARG A 10 -0.48 1.12 -11.94
C ARG A 10 0.51 0.10 -12.49
N ILE A 11 0.34 -1.17 -12.09
CA ILE A 11 1.19 -2.27 -12.54
C ILE A 11 0.34 -3.31 -13.28
N PRO A 12 0.65 -3.56 -14.56
CA PRO A 12 0.23 -4.75 -15.29
C PRO A 12 0.36 -6.04 -14.48
N LEU A 13 -0.73 -6.77 -14.26
CA LEU A 13 -0.59 -8.15 -13.76
C LEU A 13 -0.08 -9.04 -14.91
N PRO A 14 0.92 -9.89 -14.66
CA PRO A 14 1.26 -10.99 -15.56
C PRO A 14 0.05 -11.90 -15.81
N SER A 15 -0.11 -12.40 -17.03
CA SER A 15 -1.20 -13.34 -17.39
C SER A 15 -1.16 -14.65 -16.60
N ILE A 16 0.01 -15.00 -16.04
CA ILE A 16 0.18 -16.16 -15.17
C ILE A 16 -0.35 -15.93 -13.75
N LEU A 17 -0.53 -14.68 -13.31
CA LEU A 17 -1.04 -14.34 -11.98
C LEU A 17 -2.56 -14.18 -12.03
N PRO A 18 -3.34 -15.07 -11.38
CA PRO A 18 -4.77 -14.88 -11.25
C PRO A 18 -5.07 -13.60 -10.45
N PRO A 19 -6.00 -12.74 -10.88
CA PRO A 19 -6.36 -11.52 -10.14
C PRO A 19 -6.81 -11.84 -8.70
N GLU A 20 -7.53 -12.95 -8.51
CA GLU A 20 -7.99 -13.37 -7.18
C GLU A 20 -6.84 -13.70 -6.23
N ALA A 21 -5.75 -14.28 -6.71
CA ALA A 21 -4.58 -14.56 -5.88
C ALA A 21 -3.90 -13.27 -5.37
N VAL A 22 -3.97 -12.20 -6.18
CA VAL A 22 -3.50 -10.87 -5.79
C VAL A 22 -4.45 -10.26 -4.76
N ILE A 23 -5.77 -10.32 -4.99
CA ILE A 23 -6.79 -9.84 -4.04
C ILE A 23 -6.66 -10.56 -2.70
N GLU A 24 -6.57 -11.89 -2.67
CA GLU A 24 -6.38 -12.68 -1.46
C GLU A 24 -5.09 -12.28 -0.71
N THR A 25 -4.00 -12.04 -1.44
CA THR A 25 -2.74 -11.61 -0.83
C THR A 25 -2.86 -10.22 -0.21
N LEU A 26 -3.51 -9.26 -0.88
CA LEU A 26 -3.82 -7.94 -0.32
C LEU A 26 -4.71 -8.07 0.93
N GLN A 27 -5.79 -8.85 0.82
CA GLN A 27 -6.77 -9.05 1.90
C GLN A 27 -6.24 -9.87 3.09
N SER A 28 -5.08 -10.52 2.95
CA SER A 28 -4.34 -11.08 4.09
C SER A 28 -3.61 -10.01 4.92
N GLN A 29 -3.57 -8.76 4.44
CA GLN A 29 -3.11 -7.51 5.09
C GLN A 29 -1.63 -7.45 5.47
N SER A 30 -1.09 -8.51 6.06
CA SER A 30 0.31 -8.60 6.46
C SER A 30 1.30 -8.33 5.31
N PRO A 31 1.09 -8.81 4.07
CA PRO A 31 2.00 -8.53 2.95
C PRO A 31 2.24 -7.04 2.68
N VAL A 32 1.19 -6.20 2.70
CA VAL A 32 1.37 -4.76 2.42
C VAL A 32 2.14 -4.04 3.53
N ILE A 33 2.09 -4.54 4.77
CA ILE A 33 2.85 -3.98 5.89
C ILE A 33 4.30 -4.50 5.87
N ARG A 34 4.48 -5.82 5.75
CA ARG A 34 5.80 -6.46 5.86
C ARG A 34 6.74 -6.10 4.70
N HIS A 35 6.19 -5.75 3.54
CA HIS A 35 6.97 -5.40 2.36
C HIS A 35 7.28 -3.91 2.24
N GLN A 36 6.71 -3.06 3.10
CA GLN A 36 7.13 -1.66 3.17
C GLN A 36 8.60 -1.58 3.63
N PRO A 37 9.51 -0.99 2.84
CA PRO A 37 10.96 -1.08 3.10
C PRO A 37 11.42 -0.39 4.38
N LEU A 38 10.60 0.50 4.95
CA LEU A 38 10.94 1.20 6.19
C LEU A 38 10.49 0.42 7.43
N VAL A 39 9.61 -0.57 7.29
CA VAL A 39 9.05 -1.35 8.40
C VAL A 39 10.10 -2.29 9.00
N THR A 40 10.27 -2.21 10.32
CA THR A 40 11.16 -3.09 11.09
C THR A 40 10.41 -4.20 11.81
N ARG A 41 9.20 -3.90 12.30
CA ARG A 41 8.26 -4.85 12.90
C ARG A 41 6.85 -4.27 12.90
N TYR A 42 5.87 -5.12 13.14
CA TYR A 42 4.49 -4.71 13.37
C TYR A 42 3.79 -5.72 14.28
N GLU A 43 2.77 -5.26 14.98
CA GLU A 43 1.94 -6.10 15.84
C GLU A 43 0.48 -5.71 15.66
N LYS A 44 -0.42 -6.70 15.76
CA LYS A 44 -1.86 -6.45 15.69
C LYS A 44 -2.32 -5.82 17.00
N VAL A 45 -3.10 -4.75 16.91
CA VAL A 45 -3.63 -4.01 18.07
C VAL A 45 -5.14 -3.81 17.93
N PRO A 46 -5.87 -3.44 19.00
CA PRO A 46 -7.29 -3.11 18.90
C PRO A 46 -7.55 -2.00 17.88
N VAL A 47 -8.66 -2.12 17.14
CA VAL A 47 -9.07 -1.12 16.15
C VAL A 47 -9.61 0.12 16.87
N PRO A 48 -9.10 1.34 16.56
CA PRO A 48 -9.62 2.57 17.14
C PRO A 48 -10.93 2.99 16.45
N LEU A 49 -12.04 2.32 16.76
CA LEU A 49 -13.31 2.45 16.04
C LEU A 49 -13.81 3.91 15.89
N ALA A 50 -13.69 4.74 16.92
CA ALA A 50 -14.11 6.14 16.85
C ALA A 50 -13.38 6.94 15.75
N SER A 51 -12.12 6.60 15.51
CA SER A 51 -11.30 7.22 14.46
C SER A 51 -11.58 6.66 13.07
N VAL A 52 -12.12 5.44 12.99
CA VAL A 52 -12.51 4.79 11.72
C VAL A 52 -13.87 5.31 11.25
N VAL A 53 -14.86 5.35 12.13
CA VAL A 53 -16.24 5.79 11.83
C VAL A 53 -16.28 7.26 11.38
N SER A 54 -15.33 8.08 11.83
CA SER A 54 -15.24 9.49 11.45
C SER A 54 -14.48 9.74 10.13
N ASP A 55 -13.99 8.70 9.45
CA ASP A 55 -13.18 8.81 8.25
C ASP A 55 -13.86 8.13 7.04
N ALA A 56 -14.30 8.96 6.09
CA ALA A 56 -14.99 8.53 4.87
C ALA A 56 -14.14 7.64 3.94
N HIS A 57 -12.83 7.48 4.20
CA HIS A 57 -11.99 6.53 3.49
C HIS A 57 -12.42 5.06 3.74
N PHE A 58 -12.95 4.79 4.93
CA PHE A 58 -13.42 3.46 5.31
C PHE A 58 -14.91 3.25 4.97
N LEU A 59 -15.25 2.04 4.55
CA LEU A 59 -16.61 1.65 4.20
C LEU A 59 -17.39 1.13 5.43
N GLU A 60 -18.69 1.40 5.49
CA GLU A 60 -19.60 0.87 6.52
C GLU A 60 -20.28 -0.43 6.07
N ASP A 61 -19.51 -1.37 5.53
CA ASP A 61 -20.02 -2.60 4.88
C ASP A 61 -19.80 -3.88 5.70
N GLY A 62 -19.32 -3.75 6.94
CA GLY A 62 -19.01 -4.90 7.80
C GLY A 62 -17.77 -5.69 7.39
N SER A 63 -16.97 -5.17 6.45
CA SER A 63 -15.72 -5.80 6.02
C SER A 63 -14.66 -5.90 7.12
N ARG A 64 -13.67 -6.79 6.90
CA ARG A 64 -12.65 -7.15 7.89
C ARG A 64 -11.68 -5.99 8.14
N LEU A 65 -11.95 -5.20 9.17
CA LEU A 65 -11.04 -4.20 9.73
C LEU A 65 -9.96 -4.85 10.60
N ALA A 66 -8.74 -4.34 10.52
CA ALA A 66 -7.67 -4.62 11.46
C ALA A 66 -6.83 -3.38 11.70
N CYS A 67 -6.24 -3.27 12.89
CA CYS A 67 -5.28 -2.25 13.20
C CYS A 67 -3.96 -2.91 13.57
N TYR A 68 -2.87 -2.32 13.12
CA TYR A 68 -1.52 -2.73 13.47
C TYR A 68 -0.77 -1.53 14.00
N LYS A 69 0.04 -1.76 15.04
CA LYS A 69 1.09 -0.82 15.40
C LYS A 69 2.31 -1.17 14.56
N VAL A 70 2.66 -0.26 13.68
CA VAL A 70 3.79 -0.40 12.74
C VAL A 70 4.98 0.36 13.31
N TYR A 71 6.16 -0.23 13.19
CA TYR A 71 7.42 0.38 13.58
C TYR A 71 8.28 0.56 12.34
N GLU A 72 8.78 1.78 12.12
CA GLU A 72 9.58 2.12 10.95
C GLU A 72 10.87 2.82 11.32
N LYS A 73 11.93 2.58 10.54
CA LYS A 73 13.19 3.32 10.63
C LYS A 73 13.25 4.36 9.52
N VAL A 74 12.75 5.56 9.81
CA VAL A 74 12.62 6.66 8.84
C VAL A 74 13.78 7.64 8.95
N THR A 75 14.03 8.37 7.87
CA THR A 75 14.91 9.54 7.89
C THR A 75 14.10 10.74 8.38
N VAL A 76 14.50 11.37 9.49
CA VAL A 76 13.81 12.55 10.06
C VAL A 76 14.44 13.87 9.62
N VAL A 77 15.75 13.85 9.39
CA VAL A 77 16.54 14.88 8.70
C VAL A 77 17.68 14.19 7.94
N PRO A 78 18.25 14.78 6.89
CA PRO A 78 19.35 14.17 6.13
C PRO A 78 20.47 13.66 7.06
N GLY A 79 20.81 12.37 6.93
CA GLY A 79 21.85 11.72 7.73
C GLY A 79 21.38 11.15 9.08
N VAL A 80 20.17 11.48 9.57
CA VAL A 80 19.66 11.00 10.86
C VAL A 80 18.45 10.10 10.66
N LYS A 81 18.60 8.83 11.04
CA LYS A 81 17.51 7.85 11.09
C LYS A 81 16.98 7.68 12.50
N LYS A 82 15.67 7.61 12.66
CA LYS A 82 15.00 7.36 13.94
C LYS A 82 13.97 6.26 13.78
N GLU A 83 13.83 5.41 14.81
CA GLU A 83 12.68 4.51 14.88
C GLU A 83 11.45 5.31 15.34
N ILE A 84 10.38 5.20 14.58
CA ILE A 84 9.06 5.71 14.90
C ILE A 84 8.07 4.55 14.99
N SER A 85 6.93 4.79 15.63
CA SER A 85 5.81 3.85 15.59
C SER A 85 4.50 4.57 15.40
N PHE A 86 3.55 3.93 14.74
CA PHE A 86 2.24 4.51 14.46
C PHE A 86 1.16 3.45 14.24
N PRO A 87 -0.12 3.79 14.47
CA PRO A 87 -1.22 2.92 14.09
C PRO A 87 -1.43 2.98 12.57
N ALA A 88 -1.71 1.81 11.98
CA ALA A 88 -2.21 1.66 10.62
C ALA A 88 -3.48 0.80 10.67
N VAL A 89 -4.60 1.36 10.25
CA VAL A 89 -5.87 0.65 10.11
C VAL A 89 -6.00 0.19 8.67
N LEU A 90 -6.38 -1.07 8.45
CA LEU A 90 -6.59 -1.67 7.16
C LEU A 90 -8.01 -2.24 7.09
N GLN A 91 -8.61 -2.14 5.90
CA GLN A 91 -9.93 -2.64 5.59
C GLN A 91 -9.87 -3.42 4.28
N ASN A 92 -10.31 -4.68 4.32
CA ASN A 92 -10.51 -5.46 3.11
C ASN A 92 -11.72 -4.88 2.35
N ILE A 93 -11.61 -4.75 1.04
CA ILE A 93 -12.72 -4.32 0.16
C ILE A 93 -12.85 -5.34 -0.98
N PRO A 94 -14.00 -5.42 -1.68
CA PRO A 94 -14.30 -6.52 -2.61
C PRO A 94 -13.18 -6.84 -3.60
N ASN A 95 -12.54 -5.82 -4.17
CA ASN A 95 -11.48 -5.96 -5.17
C ASN A 95 -10.09 -5.52 -4.65
N GLY A 96 -9.87 -5.52 -3.33
CA GLY A 96 -8.55 -5.22 -2.78
C GLY A 96 -8.54 -4.80 -1.32
N LEU A 97 -7.80 -3.73 -1.02
CA LEU A 97 -7.48 -3.31 0.35
C LEU A 97 -7.38 -1.79 0.45
N ARG A 98 -7.85 -1.23 1.56
CA ARG A 98 -7.60 0.16 1.95
C ARG A 98 -6.84 0.23 3.26
N SER A 99 -6.06 1.29 3.44
CA SER A 99 -5.43 1.60 4.71
C SER A 99 -5.41 3.08 5.02
N ARG A 100 -5.32 3.39 6.32
CA ARG A 100 -4.90 4.70 6.83
C ARG A 100 -3.84 4.53 7.91
N ALA A 101 -2.76 5.29 7.81
CA ALA A 101 -1.71 5.36 8.81
C ALA A 101 -1.54 6.79 9.36
N GLU A 102 -1.21 6.90 10.64
CA GLU A 102 -1.01 8.19 11.32
C GLU A 102 0.36 8.25 12.01
N ALA A 103 1.36 8.71 11.27
CA ALA A 103 2.74 8.80 11.74
C ALA A 103 3.05 10.12 12.48
N PRO A 104 4.10 10.15 13.33
CA PRO A 104 4.53 11.36 14.02
C PRO A 104 4.78 12.55 13.08
N GLY A 105 4.67 13.77 13.60
CA GLY A 105 4.83 14.98 12.80
C GLY A 105 3.59 15.38 11.98
N GLY A 106 2.42 14.84 12.35
CA GLY A 106 1.16 15.12 11.68
C GLY A 106 1.11 14.52 10.27
N VAL A 107 1.81 13.41 10.04
CA VAL A 107 1.80 12.70 8.76
C VAL A 107 0.62 11.73 8.76
N ARG A 108 -0.32 11.93 7.84
CA ARG A 108 -1.42 11.00 7.60
C ARG A 108 -1.32 10.46 6.18
N VAL A 109 -1.41 9.15 6.04
CA VAL A 109 -1.34 8.46 4.75
C VAL A 109 -2.60 7.65 4.57
N TRP A 110 -3.31 7.86 3.48
CA TRP A 110 -4.38 7.00 3.02
C TRP A 110 -3.88 6.26 1.79
N SER A 111 -4.17 4.98 1.70
CA SER A 111 -3.82 4.17 0.52
C SER A 111 -4.94 3.21 0.20
N GLU A 112 -5.08 2.94 -1.09
CA GLU A 112 -6.01 1.97 -1.65
C GLU A 112 -5.29 1.17 -2.72
N TRP A 113 -5.39 -0.15 -2.66
CA TRP A 113 -4.89 -1.09 -3.65
C TRP A 113 -6.08 -1.83 -4.24
N LEU A 114 -6.30 -1.66 -5.54
CA LEU A 114 -7.38 -2.30 -6.28
C LEU A 114 -6.81 -3.19 -7.37
N VAL A 115 -7.41 -4.36 -7.54
CA VAL A 115 -7.27 -5.15 -8.76
C VAL A 115 -8.44 -4.80 -9.67
N VAL A 116 -8.15 -4.29 -10.86
CA VAL A 116 -9.16 -3.80 -11.80
C VAL A 116 -8.91 -4.35 -13.20
N PRO A 117 -9.95 -4.54 -14.02
CA PRO A 117 -9.77 -4.79 -15.44
C PRO A 117 -8.90 -3.71 -16.06
N ARG A 118 -7.99 -4.12 -16.93
CA ARG A 118 -7.12 -3.22 -17.65
C ARG A 118 -7.92 -2.41 -18.67
N PRO A 119 -7.77 -1.08 -18.71
CA PRO A 119 -8.35 -0.27 -19.77
C PRO A 119 -7.63 -0.53 -21.11
N GLU A 120 -8.35 -0.43 -22.22
CA GLU A 120 -7.75 -0.50 -23.57
C GLU A 120 -6.73 0.64 -23.80
N GLU A 121 -7.01 1.82 -23.25
CA GLU A 121 -6.12 2.97 -23.32
C GLU A 121 -5.03 2.90 -22.24
N ARG A 122 -3.76 3.01 -22.66
CA ARG A 122 -2.62 3.02 -21.74
C ARG A 122 -2.57 4.32 -20.93
N TRP A 123 -2.26 4.20 -19.65
CA TRP A 123 -2.19 5.35 -18.74
C TRP A 123 -0.93 6.20 -18.99
N PRO A 124 -1.02 7.55 -19.01
CA PRO A 124 0.15 8.41 -19.10
C PRO A 124 1.10 8.18 -17.90
N GLY A 125 2.29 7.66 -18.16
CA GLY A 125 3.25 7.32 -17.11
C GLY A 125 3.08 5.92 -16.52
N GLU A 126 2.42 5.00 -17.23
CA GLU A 126 2.53 3.55 -16.97
C GLU A 126 4.02 3.17 -16.86
N HIS A 127 4.43 2.72 -15.68
CA HIS A 127 5.76 2.15 -15.49
C HIS A 127 5.57 0.63 -15.55
N GLY A 128 6.13 -0.01 -16.57
CA GLY A 128 6.23 -1.46 -16.58
C GLY A 128 6.93 -1.88 -15.29
N GLY A 129 6.21 -2.61 -14.42
CA GLY A 129 6.84 -3.23 -13.26
C GLY A 129 8.02 -4.07 -13.70
N LYS A 130 8.97 -4.35 -12.80
CA LYS A 130 10.16 -5.19 -13.07
C LYS A 130 9.81 -6.67 -13.28
N LEU A 131 8.58 -7.00 -13.63
CA LEU A 131 8.18 -8.32 -14.09
C LEU A 131 8.55 -8.48 -15.57
N GLU A 132 9.77 -8.05 -15.93
CA GLU A 132 10.33 -8.23 -17.27
C GLU A 132 10.35 -9.72 -17.60
N GLY A 133 9.70 -10.10 -18.71
CA GLY A 133 9.65 -11.48 -19.20
C GLY A 133 8.28 -12.17 -19.10
N TYR A 134 7.29 -11.58 -18.44
CA TYR A 134 5.93 -12.12 -18.44
C TYR A 134 5.03 -11.47 -19.48
N VAL A 135 4.16 -12.27 -20.10
CA VAL A 135 3.05 -11.78 -20.90
C VAL A 135 2.11 -11.00 -19.98
N GLN A 136 1.75 -9.77 -20.35
CA GLN A 136 0.80 -8.97 -19.58
C GLN A 136 -0.61 -9.57 -19.71
N GLY A 137 -1.36 -9.61 -18.61
CA GLY A 137 -2.74 -10.07 -18.55
C GLY A 137 -3.76 -8.93 -18.64
N ASP A 138 -5.02 -9.27 -18.37
CA ASP A 138 -6.18 -8.40 -18.56
C ASP A 138 -6.53 -7.53 -17.33
N TYR A 139 -5.68 -7.55 -16.30
CA TYR A 139 -5.90 -6.85 -15.03
C TYR A 139 -4.69 -6.01 -14.64
N ASP A 140 -4.94 -4.91 -13.95
CA ASP A 140 -3.92 -4.09 -13.32
C ASP A 140 -4.09 -4.11 -11.79
N LEU A 141 -2.97 -4.06 -11.08
CA LEU A 141 -2.92 -3.63 -9.69
C LEU A 141 -2.73 -2.11 -9.66
N VAL A 142 -3.70 -1.39 -9.12
CA VAL A 142 -3.71 0.07 -9.01
C VAL A 142 -3.61 0.45 -7.54
N GLU A 143 -2.56 1.17 -7.20
CA GLU A 143 -2.42 1.84 -5.90
C GLU A 143 -2.72 3.33 -6.05
N THR A 144 -3.58 3.87 -5.19
CA THR A 144 -3.73 5.31 -5.00
C THR A 144 -3.40 5.66 -3.56
N THR A 145 -2.40 6.52 -3.38
CA THR A 145 -1.92 6.97 -2.08
C THR A 145 -2.04 8.49 -1.97
N ARG A 146 -2.56 8.97 -0.86
CA ARG A 146 -2.58 10.39 -0.49
C ARG A 146 -1.86 10.57 0.82
N VAL A 147 -0.95 11.53 0.88
CA VAL A 147 -0.31 11.96 2.12
C VAL A 147 -0.67 13.39 2.47
N GLU A 148 -0.84 13.63 3.75
CA GLU A 148 -1.04 14.94 4.36
C GLU A 148 0.01 15.17 5.44
N THR A 149 0.66 16.33 5.42
CA THR A 149 1.58 16.76 6.50
C THR A 149 1.83 18.27 6.45
N SER A 150 2.69 18.80 7.32
CA SER A 150 3.14 20.19 7.25
C SER A 150 3.92 20.47 5.96
N ARG A 151 3.85 21.71 5.46
CA ARG A 151 4.62 22.15 4.27
C ARG A 151 6.13 21.93 4.42
N MET A 152 6.64 22.02 5.65
CA MET A 152 8.06 21.81 5.98
C MET A 152 8.49 20.35 5.81
N LEU A 153 7.64 19.40 6.22
CA LEU A 153 7.96 17.97 6.14
C LEU A 153 7.67 17.35 4.78
N MET A 154 6.79 17.97 3.98
CA MET A 154 6.30 17.41 2.72
C MET A 154 7.41 16.94 1.75
N PRO A 155 8.51 17.68 1.49
CA PRO A 155 9.54 17.21 0.56
C PRO A 155 10.20 15.89 0.98
N LEU A 156 10.47 15.73 2.27
CA LEU A 156 11.09 14.53 2.85
C LEU A 156 10.12 13.35 2.88
N VAL A 157 8.86 13.61 3.27
CA VAL A 157 7.81 12.60 3.35
C VAL A 157 7.44 12.08 1.96
N LYS A 158 7.26 12.98 0.98
CA LYS A 158 6.98 12.63 -0.41
C LYS A 158 8.04 11.68 -0.97
N GLY A 159 9.32 12.03 -0.85
CA GLY A 159 10.41 11.21 -1.42
C GLY A 159 10.49 9.82 -0.80
N GLN A 160 10.32 9.70 0.52
CA GLN A 160 10.29 8.39 1.20
C GLN A 160 9.06 7.58 0.80
N MET A 161 7.88 8.20 0.78
CA MET A 161 6.62 7.55 0.40
C MET A 161 6.67 7.00 -1.03
N GLU A 162 7.08 7.82 -2.02
CA GLU A 162 7.07 7.38 -3.42
C GLU A 162 7.98 6.17 -3.67
N GLY A 163 9.18 6.15 -3.08
CA GLY A 163 10.08 5.02 -3.19
C GLY A 163 9.56 3.77 -2.46
N ALA A 164 9.02 3.95 -1.26
CA ALA A 164 8.55 2.86 -0.43
C ALA A 164 7.33 2.14 -1.04
N HIS A 165 6.36 2.90 -1.55
CA HIS A 165 5.16 2.34 -2.16
C HIS A 165 5.46 1.59 -3.47
N ARG A 166 6.33 2.14 -4.34
CA ARG A 166 6.77 1.43 -5.57
C ARG A 166 7.43 0.08 -5.28
N ASP A 167 8.32 0.05 -4.28
CA ASP A 167 9.03 -1.18 -3.87
C ASP A 167 8.07 -2.19 -3.22
N MET A 168 7.15 -1.72 -2.38
CA MET A 168 6.17 -2.57 -1.70
C MET A 168 5.24 -3.28 -2.69
N VAL A 169 4.66 -2.57 -3.66
CA VAL A 169 3.75 -3.18 -4.65
C VAL A 169 4.46 -4.27 -5.45
N GLN A 170 5.71 -4.03 -5.87
CA GLN A 170 6.50 -5.03 -6.59
C GLN A 170 6.70 -6.29 -5.73
N LYS A 171 7.09 -6.14 -4.47
CA LYS A 171 7.32 -7.27 -3.55
C LYS A 171 6.05 -8.07 -3.24
N VAL A 172 4.89 -7.41 -3.19
CA VAL A 172 3.60 -8.09 -3.06
C VAL A 172 3.35 -8.98 -4.28
N LEU A 173 3.56 -8.47 -5.50
CA LEU A 173 3.40 -9.27 -6.72
C LEU A 173 4.40 -10.43 -6.80
N ASP A 174 5.64 -10.21 -6.39
CA ASP A 174 6.66 -11.27 -6.34
C ASP A 174 6.25 -12.40 -5.37
N GLU A 175 5.67 -12.05 -4.22
CA GLU A 175 5.12 -13.03 -3.28
C GLU A 175 3.96 -13.82 -3.90
N VAL A 176 3.03 -13.16 -4.59
CA VAL A 176 1.91 -13.83 -5.28
C VAL A 176 2.48 -14.82 -6.30
N ALA A 177 3.44 -14.40 -7.11
CA ALA A 177 4.08 -15.25 -8.11
C ALA A 177 4.74 -16.49 -7.49
N GLN A 178 5.43 -16.33 -6.35
CA GLN A 178 6.03 -17.45 -5.62
C GLN A 178 4.97 -18.42 -5.08
N LYS A 179 3.86 -17.92 -4.53
CA LYS A 179 2.76 -18.77 -4.02
C LYS A 179 2.10 -19.56 -5.14
N VAL A 180 1.77 -18.89 -6.25
CA VAL A 180 1.15 -19.51 -7.43
C VAL A 180 2.10 -20.53 -8.07
N GLY A 181 3.39 -20.22 -8.16
CA GLY A 181 4.40 -21.15 -8.69
C GLY A 181 4.55 -22.41 -7.83
N ARG A 182 4.55 -22.27 -6.49
CA ARG A 182 4.61 -23.41 -5.56
C ARG A 182 3.36 -24.29 -5.61
N ALA A 183 2.18 -23.71 -5.83
CA ALA A 183 0.93 -24.47 -5.93
C ALA A 183 0.81 -25.33 -7.20
N LYS A 184 1.67 -25.09 -8.20
CA LYS A 184 1.72 -25.85 -9.46
C LYS A 184 2.76 -26.99 -9.47
N MET A 185 3.56 -27.13 -8.39
CA MET A 185 4.53 -28.22 -8.19
C MET A 185 3.90 -29.30 -7.32
#